data_AF-A0A957ZVX5-F1
#
_entry.id   AF-A0A957ZVX5-F1
#
_cell.length_a   1.000
_cell.length_b   1.000
_cell.length_c   1.000
_cell.angle_alpha   90.00
_cell.angle_beta   90.00
_cell.angle_gamma   90.00
#
_symmetry.space_group_name_H-M   'P 1'
#
loop_
_entity.id
_entity.type
_entity.pdbx_description
1 polymer ?
#
loop_
_entity_poly.entity_id
_entity_poly.type
_entity_poly.pdbx_seq_one_letter_code
_entity_poly.pdbx_strand_id
1 'polypeptide(L)'
;MHVISGSTRQMLARWLVNLALVAISIFALIPIGTTLLISFKGEQDIIRNPPNILPCDTPTQAFAVGACRWATEGYQRVLAPKASPDRPWGFSLTGNMVRIYIPNSLLYATTAALIVVVLAGMAGYAFSR
;
A
#
# COMPACT_ATOMS: atom_id res chain seq x y z
N MET A 1 -50.87 6.86 19.62
CA MET A 1 -50.39 6.05 18.48
C MET A 1 -49.05 6.62 18.03
N HIS A 2 -47.98 5.86 18.24
CA HIS A 2 -46.58 6.32 18.20
C HIS A 2 -46.04 6.48 16.77
N VAL A 3 -45.70 7.72 16.40
CA VAL A 3 -44.94 8.11 15.20
C VAL A 3 -43.44 7.91 15.50
N ILE A 4 -42.97 6.66 15.57
CA ILE A 4 -41.53 6.34 15.82
C ILE A 4 -40.93 5.48 14.69
N SER A 5 -41.73 4.89 13.80
CA SER A 5 -41.22 3.89 12.83
C SER A 5 -40.32 4.47 11.72
N GLY A 6 -40.40 5.77 11.42
CA GLY A 6 -39.59 6.41 10.37
C GLY A 6 -38.13 6.65 10.76
N SER A 7 -37.87 7.06 12.01
CA SER A 7 -36.53 7.40 12.50
C SER A 7 -35.64 6.16 12.64
N THR A 8 -36.19 5.07 13.21
CA THR A 8 -35.45 3.83 13.43
C THR A 8 -35.06 3.13 12.12
N ARG A 9 -35.92 3.19 11.09
CA ARG A 9 -35.61 2.65 9.75
C ARG A 9 -34.49 3.42 9.07
N GLN A 10 -34.47 4.74 9.19
CA GLN A 10 -33.39 5.58 8.66
C GLN A 10 -32.07 5.37 9.40
N MET A 11 -32.12 5.22 10.74
CA MET A 11 -30.94 4.91 11.55
C MET A 11 -30.34 3.55 11.20
N LEU A 12 -31.18 2.52 11.04
CA LEU A 12 -30.75 1.18 10.61
C LEU A 12 -30.17 1.21 9.19
N ALA A 13 -30.81 1.92 8.25
CA ALA A 13 -30.32 2.06 6.89
C ALA A 13 -28.92 2.71 6.86
N ARG A 14 -28.71 3.80 7.62
CA ARG A 14 -27.39 4.44 7.75
C ARG A 14 -26.34 3.49 8.33
N TRP A 15 -26.69 2.73 9.37
CA TRP A 15 -25.80 1.75 9.96
C TRP A 15 -25.42 0.64 8.98
N LEU A 16 -26.39 0.10 8.25
CA LEU A 16 -26.16 -0.93 7.24
C LEU A 16 -25.28 -0.42 6.10
N VAL A 17 -25.53 0.80 5.61
CA VAL A 17 -24.71 1.43 4.56
C VAL A 17 -23.28 1.64 5.07
N ASN A 18 -23.10 2.18 6.28
CA ASN A 18 -21.77 2.39 6.84
C ASN A 18 -21.03 1.07 7.06
N LEU A 19 -21.70 0.03 7.58
CA LEU A 19 -21.11 -1.29 7.77
C LEU A 19 -20.70 -1.90 6.42
N ALA A 20 -21.55 -1.77 5.40
CA ALA A 20 -21.23 -2.23 4.05
C ALA A 20 -20.01 -1.49 3.47
N LEU A 21 -19.95 -0.15 3.61
CA LEU A 21 -18.82 0.65 3.15
C LEU A 21 -17.52 0.29 3.89
N VAL A 22 -17.58 0.05 5.21
CA VAL A 22 -16.43 -0.40 6.01
C VAL A 22 -15.97 -1.78 5.55
N ALA A 23 -16.88 -2.72 5.33
CA ALA A 23 -16.56 -4.06 4.86
C ALA A 23 -15.88 -4.03 3.48
N ILE A 24 -16.41 -3.24 2.54
CA ILE A 24 -15.82 -3.03 1.21
C ILE A 24 -14.43 -2.42 1.34
N SER A 25 -14.26 -1.42 2.21
CA SER A 25 -12.97 -0.76 2.43
C SER A 25 -11.93 -1.72 3.00
N ILE A 26 -12.28 -2.51 4.02
CA ILE A 26 -11.40 -3.54 4.59
C ILE A 26 -11.01 -4.55 3.51
N PHE A 27 -11.97 -5.03 2.72
CA PHE A 27 -11.70 -5.98 1.65
C PHE A 27 -10.76 -5.41 0.58
N ALA A 28 -10.97 -4.16 0.17
CA ALA A 28 -10.11 -3.46 -0.79
C ALA A 28 -8.68 -3.24 -0.25
N LEU A 29 -8.51 -3.15 1.07
CA LEU A 29 -7.21 -3.01 1.72
C LEU A 29 -6.43 -4.33 1.85
N ILE A 30 -7.07 -5.50 1.72
CA ILE A 30 -6.40 -6.81 1.82
C ILE A 30 -5.14 -6.89 0.94
N PRO A 31 -5.17 -6.59 -0.38
CA PRO A 31 -3.96 -6.67 -1.22
C PRO A 31 -2.85 -5.71 -0.78
N ILE A 32 -3.20 -4.54 -0.24
CA ILE A 32 -2.23 -3.57 0.28
C ILE A 32 -1.61 -4.13 1.57
N GLY A 33 -2.43 -4.68 2.47
CA GLY A 33 -1.96 -5.30 3.70
C GLY A 33 -1.03 -6.49 3.43
N THR A 34 -1.38 -7.36 2.48
CA THR A 34 -0.56 -8.54 2.15
C THR A 34 0.77 -8.15 1.50
N THR A 35 0.79 -7.17 0.59
CA THR A 35 2.03 -6.68 -0.01
C THR A 35 2.97 -6.04 1.02
N LEU A 36 2.43 -5.27 1.96
CA LEU A 36 3.21 -4.72 3.07
C LEU A 36 3.78 -5.84 3.95
N LEU A 37 2.96 -6.83 4.34
CA LEU A 37 3.42 -7.97 5.13
C LEU A 37 4.52 -8.77 4.41
N ILE A 38 4.38 -9.00 3.10
CA ILE A 38 5.38 -9.69 2.28
C ILE A 38 6.69 -8.90 2.23
N SER A 39 6.65 -7.56 2.18
CA SER A 39 7.86 -6.74 2.13
C SER A 39 8.79 -6.90 3.35
N PHE A 40 8.23 -7.37 4.48
CA PHE A 40 8.97 -7.63 5.72
C PHE A 40 9.26 -9.12 5.95
N LYS A 41 9.01 -10.00 4.97
CA LYS A 41 9.35 -11.43 5.06
C LYS A 41 10.70 -11.74 4.44
N GLY A 42 11.36 -12.75 4.98
CA GLY A 42 12.54 -13.34 4.36
C GLY A 42 12.18 -14.21 3.15
N GLU A 43 13.14 -14.48 2.29
CA GLU A 43 12.95 -15.27 1.06
C GLU A 43 12.33 -16.65 1.35
N GLN A 44 12.81 -17.33 2.40
CA GLN A 44 12.32 -18.65 2.82
C GLN A 44 10.86 -18.64 3.27
N ASP A 45 10.38 -17.54 3.87
CA ASP A 45 8.98 -17.41 4.32
C ASP A 45 8.03 -17.07 3.16
N ILE A 46 8.56 -16.51 2.05
CA ILE A 46 7.78 -16.15 0.85
C ILE A 46 7.53 -17.38 -0.04
N ILE A 47 8.53 -18.25 -0.20
CA ILE A 47 8.46 -19.42 -1.10
C ILE A 47 7.78 -20.65 -0.47
N ARG A 48 7.33 -20.55 0.78
CA ARG A 48 6.79 -21.68 1.55
C ARG A 48 5.37 -22.05 1.14
N ASN A 49 5.10 -23.37 1.08
CA ASN A 49 3.76 -23.95 0.94
C ASN A 49 3.40 -24.78 2.19
N PRO A 50 2.30 -24.50 2.90
CA PRO A 50 1.33 -23.44 2.69
C PRO A 50 1.86 -22.04 3.06
N PRO A 51 1.31 -20.96 2.46
CA PRO A 51 1.75 -19.60 2.74
C PRO A 51 1.41 -19.21 4.18
N ASN A 52 2.39 -18.71 4.93
CA ASN A 52 2.11 -18.08 6.22
C ASN A 52 1.57 -16.67 5.99
N ILE A 53 0.65 -16.17 6.83
CA ILE A 53 0.25 -14.75 6.77
C ILE A 53 1.28 -13.92 7.52
N LEU A 54 1.64 -14.36 8.73
CA LEU A 54 2.67 -13.76 9.58
C LEU A 54 3.85 -14.72 9.72
N PRO A 55 5.10 -14.23 9.70
CA PRO A 55 6.31 -15.06 9.81
C PRO A 55 6.61 -15.44 11.27
N CYS A 56 5.64 -16.05 11.96
CA CYS A 56 5.69 -16.33 13.40
C CYS A 56 5.57 -17.84 13.71
N ASP A 57 5.96 -18.72 12.79
CA ASP A 57 5.88 -20.16 12.96
C ASP A 57 7.18 -20.77 13.51
N THR A 58 7.05 -21.95 14.11
CA THR A 58 8.16 -22.75 14.64
C THR A 58 8.09 -24.17 14.06
N PRO A 59 9.15 -25.00 14.19
CA PRO A 59 9.11 -26.38 13.72
C PRO A 59 7.98 -27.22 14.35
N THR A 60 7.49 -26.84 15.53
CA THR A 60 6.50 -27.57 16.32
C THR A 60 5.11 -26.92 16.32
N GLN A 61 4.99 -25.63 15.99
CA GLN A 61 3.73 -24.88 16.04
C GLN A 61 3.55 -23.96 14.83
N ALA A 62 2.34 -23.94 14.27
CA ALA A 62 2.00 -23.11 13.12
C ALA A 62 1.97 -21.60 13.40
N PHE A 63 1.76 -21.18 14.67
CA PHE A 63 1.77 -19.77 15.05
C PHE A 63 2.17 -19.59 16.52
N ALA A 64 3.24 -18.83 16.75
CA ALA A 64 3.75 -18.44 18.04
C ALA A 64 4.16 -16.96 18.02
N VAL A 65 3.42 -16.10 18.72
CA VAL A 65 3.60 -14.63 18.70
C VAL A 65 5.03 -14.20 19.06
N GLY A 66 5.68 -14.90 19.99
CA GLY A 66 7.06 -14.62 20.40
C GLY A 66 8.14 -15.00 19.37
N ALA A 67 7.77 -15.68 18.28
CA ALA A 67 8.69 -16.19 17.26
C ALA A 67 8.61 -15.40 15.93
N CYS A 68 7.98 -14.22 15.91
CA CYS A 68 7.84 -13.42 14.71
C CYS A 68 9.18 -12.92 14.16
N ARG A 69 9.53 -13.35 12.94
CA ARG A 69 10.76 -12.98 12.23
C ARG A 69 10.45 -11.90 11.20
N TRP A 70 10.86 -10.67 11.46
CA TRP A 70 10.75 -9.57 10.50
C TRP A 70 12.10 -9.35 9.81
N ALA A 71 12.10 -9.28 8.49
CA ALA A 71 13.29 -9.06 7.68
C ALA A 71 13.20 -7.73 6.93
N THR A 72 14.29 -6.97 6.92
CA THR A 72 14.39 -5.70 6.16
C THR A 72 15.31 -5.83 4.94
N GLU A 73 15.69 -7.05 4.57
CA GLU A 73 16.67 -7.34 3.53
C GLU A 73 16.22 -6.79 2.16
N GLY A 74 14.94 -6.93 1.82
CA GLY A 74 14.39 -6.38 0.58
C GLY A 74 14.62 -4.87 0.46
N TYR A 75 14.40 -4.13 1.55
CA TYR A 75 14.64 -2.69 1.58
C TYR A 75 16.12 -2.33 1.46
N GLN A 76 17.02 -3.11 2.05
CA GLN A 76 18.46 -2.89 1.90
C GLN A 76 18.91 -3.05 0.45
N ARG A 77 18.37 -4.03 -0.28
CA ARG A 77 18.65 -4.23 -1.72
C ARG A 77 18.14 -3.06 -2.58
N VAL A 78 16.96 -2.53 -2.26
CA VAL A 78 16.32 -1.45 -3.03
C VAL A 78 16.93 -0.08 -2.74
N LEU A 79 17.22 0.22 -1.46
CA LEU A 79 17.74 1.51 -1.02
C LEU A 79 19.28 1.57 -1.11
N ALA A 80 19.96 0.43 -0.97
CA ALA A 80 21.41 0.27 -0.96
C ALA A 80 22.15 1.39 -0.20
N PRO A 81 21.93 1.49 1.13
CA PRO A 81 22.59 2.51 1.95
C PRO A 81 24.10 2.23 2.05
N LYS A 82 24.91 3.25 1.80
CA LYS A 82 26.37 3.23 2.01
C LYS A 82 26.77 4.31 2.99
N ALA A 83 27.70 4.04 3.89
CA ALA A 83 28.26 5.06 4.77
C ALA A 83 28.89 6.18 3.93
N SER A 84 28.61 7.44 4.28
CA SER A 84 29.15 8.60 3.59
C SER A 84 29.45 9.68 4.62
N PRO A 85 30.74 9.96 4.91
CA PRO A 85 31.14 10.99 5.87
C PRO A 85 30.81 12.41 5.37
N ASP A 86 30.60 12.59 4.07
CA ASP A 86 30.40 13.89 3.42
C ASP A 86 28.97 14.43 3.50
N ARG A 87 28.04 13.70 4.15
CA ARG A 87 26.63 14.11 4.29
C ARG A 87 26.25 14.26 5.76
N PRO A 88 25.37 15.24 6.10
CA PRO A 88 24.99 15.50 7.49
C PRO A 88 24.30 14.31 8.18
N TRP A 89 23.79 13.34 7.42
CA TRP A 89 23.12 12.14 7.93
C TRP A 89 24.04 10.91 8.02
N GLY A 90 25.31 11.01 7.58
CA GLY A 90 26.30 9.93 7.65
C GLY A 90 26.12 8.76 6.68
N PHE A 91 25.08 8.78 5.83
CA PHE A 91 24.84 7.75 4.82
C PHE A 91 24.33 8.32 3.48
N SER A 92 24.52 7.53 2.42
CA SER A 92 24.07 7.80 1.06
C SER A 92 23.25 6.63 0.53
N LEU A 93 22.04 6.91 0.03
CA LEU A 93 21.24 5.93 -0.70
C LEU A 93 21.78 5.81 -2.13
N THR A 94 22.28 4.63 -2.48
CA THR A 94 22.87 4.38 -3.80
C THR A 94 22.02 3.52 -4.72
N GLY A 95 20.88 3.01 -4.23
CA GLY A 95 20.01 2.14 -4.99
C GLY A 95 19.41 2.81 -6.25
N ASN A 96 19.39 2.06 -7.35
CA ASN A 96 18.84 2.53 -8.63
C ASN A 96 17.36 2.94 -8.53
N MET A 97 16.60 2.30 -7.62
CA MET A 97 15.21 2.69 -7.35
C MET A 97 15.09 4.15 -6.93
N VAL A 98 15.90 4.56 -5.95
CA VAL A 98 15.84 5.92 -5.39
C VAL A 98 16.46 6.94 -6.33
N ARG A 99 17.57 6.59 -6.98
CA ARG A 99 18.34 7.53 -7.80
C ARG A 99 17.81 7.72 -9.22
N ILE A 100 17.19 6.69 -9.80
CA ILE A 100 16.83 6.66 -11.22
C ILE A 100 15.32 6.44 -11.38
N TYR A 101 14.78 5.35 -10.84
CA TYR A 101 13.41 4.94 -11.19
C TYR A 101 12.33 5.81 -10.56
N ILE A 102 12.45 6.21 -9.29
CA ILE A 102 11.48 7.08 -8.62
C ILE A 102 11.45 8.47 -9.29
N PRO A 103 12.60 9.18 -9.46
CA PRO A 103 12.60 10.48 -10.13
C PRO A 103 12.07 10.43 -11.56
N ASN A 104 12.46 9.42 -12.35
CA ASN A 104 11.97 9.27 -13.73
C ASN A 104 10.46 9.01 -13.76
N SER A 105 9.95 8.12 -12.90
CA SER A 105 8.51 7.86 -12.81
C SER A 105 7.72 9.12 -12.45
N LEU A 106 8.22 9.91 -11.50
CA LEU A 106 7.59 11.18 -11.11
C LEU A 106 7.62 12.19 -12.26
N LEU A 107 8.76 12.35 -12.93
CA LEU A 107 8.90 13.25 -14.09
C LEU A 107 7.93 12.85 -15.21
N TYR A 108 7.87 11.57 -15.56
CA TYR A 108 7.02 11.08 -16.64
C TYR A 108 5.54 11.19 -16.27
N ALA A 109 5.15 10.79 -15.06
CA ALA A 109 3.75 10.86 -14.63
C ALA A 109 3.25 12.29 -14.57
N THR A 110 4.03 13.22 -14.01
CA THR A 110 3.66 14.64 -13.91
C THR A 110 3.58 15.29 -15.29
N THR A 111 4.59 15.10 -16.13
CA THR A 111 4.62 15.66 -17.49
C THR A 111 3.46 15.13 -18.32
N ALA A 112 3.22 13.82 -18.31
CA ALA A 112 2.12 13.20 -19.04
C ALA A 112 0.76 13.71 -18.53
N ALA A 113 0.55 13.77 -17.22
CA ALA A 113 -0.69 14.27 -16.64
C ALA A 113 -0.99 15.71 -17.08
N LEU A 114 0.00 16.59 -17.06
CA LEU A 114 -0.16 17.99 -17.50
C LEU A 114 -0.51 18.08 -18.99
N ILE A 115 0.20 17.34 -19.84
CA ILE A 115 -0.07 17.33 -21.29
C ILE A 115 -1.48 16.82 -21.55
N VAL A 116 -1.87 15.70 -20.92
CA VAL A 116 -3.20 15.10 -21.09
C VAL A 116 -4.29 16.08 -20.65
N VAL A 117 -4.15 16.73 -19.50
CA VAL A 117 -5.15 17.70 -19.01
C VAL A 117 -5.32 18.86 -19.97
N VAL A 118 -4.22 19.44 -20.49
CA VAL A 118 -4.28 20.56 -21.43
C VAL A 118 -4.93 20.14 -22.75
N LEU A 119 -4.48 19.04 -23.35
CA LEU A 119 -5.00 18.57 -24.62
C LEU A 119 -6.46 18.13 -24.52
N ALA A 120 -6.81 17.38 -23.48
CA ALA A 120 -8.19 16.98 -23.23
C ALA A 120 -9.09 18.19 -22.95
N GLY A 121 -8.60 19.19 -22.22
CA GLY A 121 -9.32 20.44 -21.98
C GLY A 121 -9.58 21.22 -23.27
N MET A 122 -8.58 21.36 -24.14
CA MET A 122 -8.72 22.02 -25.43
C MET A 122 -9.67 21.26 -26.37
N ALA A 123 -9.55 19.94 -26.45
CA ALA A 123 -10.45 19.09 -27.22
C ALA A 123 -11.89 19.18 -26.70
N GLY A 124 -12.06 19.10 -25.38
CA GLY A 124 -13.35 19.27 -24.72
C GLY A 124 -14.00 20.62 -25.05
N TYR A 125 -13.23 21.71 -24.97
CA TYR A 125 -13.73 23.03 -25.36
C TYR A 125 -14.16 23.06 -26.85
N ALA A 126 -13.34 22.53 -27.75
CA ALA A 126 -13.60 22.55 -29.19
C ALA A 126 -14.83 21.72 -29.61
N PHE A 127 -15.11 20.61 -28.92
CA PHE A 127 -16.26 19.73 -29.17
C PHE A 127 -17.49 20.03 -28.29
N SER A 128 -17.38 20.91 -27.29
CA SER A 128 -18.51 21.29 -26.42
C SER A 128 -19.48 22.29 -27.05
N ARG A 129 -19.10 22.85 -28.21
CA ARG A 129 -19.93 23.70 -29.08
C ARG A 129 -20.54 22.88 -30.21
#